data_AF-A0A5K7YV95-F1
#
_entry.id   AF-A0A5K7YV95-F1
#
_cell.length_a   1.000
_cell.length_b   1.000
_cell.length_c   1.000
_cell.angle_alpha   90.00
_cell.angle_beta   90.00
_cell.angle_gamma   90.00
#
_symmetry.space_group_name_H-M   'P 1'
#
loop_
_entity.id
_entity.type
_entity.pdbx_description
1 polymer ?
#
loop_
_entity_poly.entity_id
_entity_poly.type
_entity_poly.pdbx_seq_one_letter_code
_entity_poly.pdbx_strand_id
1 'polypeptide(L)'
;MTIEKEKIEAVKRGVDLLALVQSRGIDVKQNGKGWFGLCPFHDDKNPSLSINPDKNLWQCFGCGAAGDVIRFVELFDRVDFKEAVKRLSDNGLQARTPKPKPTPDPPLSAKQKKLLARVVAFYHTAFGEDPRARQYLETRGIADKSVLSAHTAGFANGTLLNVLPDDGELIGQLKGLGILNQRGKEHFYGCVTFPLYDANGNPAGIYGRRIDDAAKPGCARHLYLTGQRLGLFNRQAARAHKQIILTESVIDSLTLLCAGIHNTIPAYGTNGVTGDHLAWFKQCGVETVHVCFDADDSNIDRVKVRNQH
;
A
#
# COMPACT_ATOMS: atom_id res chain seq x y z
N MET A 1 13.22 -36.81 1.62
CA MET A 1 14.16 -35.70 1.36
C MET A 1 13.47 -34.38 1.65
N THR A 2 13.89 -33.70 2.72
CA THR A 2 13.38 -32.39 3.13
C THR A 2 14.14 -31.33 2.34
N ILE A 3 13.46 -30.54 1.52
CA ILE A 3 14.10 -29.39 0.88
C ILE A 3 14.23 -28.32 1.96
N GLU A 4 15.47 -27.93 2.26
CA GLU A 4 15.74 -26.89 3.26
C GLU A 4 15.08 -25.58 2.86
N LYS A 5 14.43 -24.92 3.82
CA LYS A 5 13.74 -23.65 3.62
C LYS A 5 14.65 -22.58 3.02
N GLU A 6 15.93 -22.59 3.38
CA GLU A 6 16.94 -21.68 2.84
C GLU A 6 17.16 -21.87 1.35
N LYS A 7 17.13 -23.11 0.86
CA LYS A 7 17.26 -23.43 -0.57
C LYS A 7 16.06 -22.91 -1.37
N ILE A 8 14.85 -23.03 -0.83
CA ILE A 8 13.64 -22.48 -1.44
C ILE A 8 13.74 -20.96 -1.56
N GLU A 9 14.12 -20.27 -0.48
CA GLU A 9 14.28 -18.82 -0.46
C GLU A 9 15.45 -18.34 -1.33
N ALA A 10 16.50 -19.15 -1.49
CA ALA A 10 17.59 -18.89 -2.41
C ALA A 10 17.11 -18.93 -3.86
N VAL A 11 16.34 -19.96 -4.25
CA VAL A 11 15.75 -20.07 -5.59
C VAL A 11 14.81 -18.89 -5.89
N LYS A 12 13.87 -18.58 -4.97
CA LYS A 12 12.92 -17.48 -5.15
C LYS A 12 13.60 -16.12 -5.31
N ARG A 13 14.73 -15.91 -4.66
CA ARG A 13 15.49 -14.65 -4.73
C ARG A 13 16.45 -14.60 -5.91
N GLY A 14 17.07 -15.73 -6.24
CA GLY A 14 18.18 -15.81 -7.20
C GLY A 14 17.73 -15.85 -8.64
N VAL A 15 16.61 -16.51 -8.95
CA VAL A 15 16.13 -16.67 -10.32
C VAL A 15 15.38 -15.41 -10.76
N ASP A 16 15.78 -14.84 -11.90
CA ASP A 16 15.04 -13.77 -12.56
C ASP A 16 13.81 -14.35 -13.28
N LEU A 17 12.61 -14.02 -12.78
CA LEU A 17 11.36 -14.48 -13.37
C LEU A 17 11.17 -13.99 -14.80
N LEU A 18 11.54 -12.74 -15.12
CA LEU A 18 11.38 -12.21 -16.46
C LEU A 18 12.24 -12.98 -17.45
N ALA A 19 13.51 -13.20 -17.11
CA ALA A 19 14.43 -13.99 -17.92
C ALA A 19 13.98 -15.45 -18.03
N LEU A 20 13.48 -16.05 -16.94
CA LEU A 20 12.90 -17.40 -16.94
C LEU A 20 11.73 -17.50 -17.93
N VAL A 21 10.77 -16.57 -17.87
CA VAL A 21 9.63 -16.55 -18.78
C VAL A 21 10.08 -16.41 -20.24
N GLN A 22 11.01 -15.49 -20.52
CA GLN A 22 11.57 -15.30 -21.86
C GLN A 22 12.31 -16.55 -22.36
N SER A 23 13.06 -17.23 -21.48
CA SER A 23 13.75 -18.48 -21.81
C SER A 23 12.80 -19.63 -22.18
N ARG A 24 11.53 -19.53 -21.80
CA ARG A 24 10.46 -20.46 -22.18
C ARG A 24 9.75 -20.07 -23.49
N GLY A 25 10.29 -19.09 -24.23
CA GLY A 25 9.78 -18.68 -25.53
C GLY A 25 8.54 -17.78 -25.48
N ILE A 26 8.26 -17.17 -24.32
CA ILE A 26 7.12 -16.27 -24.16
C ILE A 26 7.58 -14.84 -24.44
N ASP A 27 7.03 -14.28 -25.51
CA ASP A 27 7.27 -12.88 -25.86
C ASP A 27 6.55 -11.95 -24.90
N VAL A 28 7.33 -11.08 -24.25
CA VAL A 28 6.83 -10.08 -23.32
C VAL A 28 7.32 -8.69 -23.70
N LYS A 29 6.44 -7.69 -23.60
CA LYS A 29 6.74 -6.28 -23.88
C LYS A 29 6.61 -5.46 -22.62
N GLN A 30 7.50 -4.51 -22.42
CA GLN A 30 7.46 -3.61 -21.28
C GLN A 30 6.30 -2.62 -21.43
N ASN A 31 5.50 -2.46 -20.36
CA ASN A 31 4.47 -1.43 -20.25
C ASN A 31 4.50 -0.83 -18.83
N GLY A 32 4.95 0.42 -18.73
CA GLY A 32 5.20 1.08 -17.46
C GLY A 32 6.27 0.36 -16.63
N LYS A 33 5.90 -0.04 -15.40
CA LYS A 33 6.79 -0.78 -14.48
C LYS A 33 6.70 -2.31 -14.62
N GLY A 34 5.78 -2.82 -15.45
CA GLY A 34 5.55 -4.25 -15.64
C GLY A 34 5.90 -4.72 -17.05
N TRP A 35 5.87 -6.03 -17.23
CA TRP A 35 6.05 -6.71 -18.51
C TRP A 35 4.82 -7.54 -18.82
N PHE A 36 4.36 -7.50 -20.07
CA PHE A 36 3.10 -8.11 -20.48
C PHE A 36 3.29 -9.02 -21.69
N GLY A 37 2.63 -10.18 -21.69
CA GLY A 37 2.64 -11.15 -22.78
C GLY A 37 1.41 -12.03 -22.78
N LEU A 38 1.34 -12.99 -23.71
CA LEU A 38 0.29 -13.99 -23.74
C LEU A 38 0.52 -15.01 -22.63
N CYS A 39 -0.56 -15.41 -21.95
CA CYS A 39 -0.47 -16.41 -20.90
C CYS A 39 -0.27 -17.81 -21.50
N PRO A 40 0.74 -18.58 -21.08
CA PRO A 40 0.97 -19.94 -21.57
C PRO A 40 0.01 -20.98 -20.95
N PHE A 41 -0.84 -20.58 -20.00
CA PHE A 41 -1.65 -21.49 -19.18
C PHE A 41 -3.12 -21.56 -19.64
N HIS A 42 -3.52 -20.79 -20.64
CA HIS A 42 -4.82 -20.88 -21.31
C HIS A 42 -4.70 -20.43 -22.77
N ASP A 43 -5.75 -20.62 -23.58
CA ASP A 43 -5.80 -20.09 -24.95
C ASP A 43 -5.98 -18.57 -24.91
N ASP A 44 -4.86 -17.86 -24.84
CA ASP A 44 -4.82 -16.41 -24.68
C ASP A 44 -4.59 -15.69 -26.01
N LYS A 45 -5.49 -14.76 -26.34
CA LYS A 45 -5.42 -13.92 -27.54
C LYS A 45 -5.06 -12.47 -27.23
N ASN A 46 -5.08 -12.07 -25.96
CA ASN A 46 -4.84 -10.70 -25.53
C ASN A 46 -3.82 -10.69 -24.38
N PRO A 47 -2.70 -9.96 -24.45
CA PRO A 47 -1.64 -10.01 -23.43
C PRO A 47 -2.16 -9.87 -21.98
N SER A 48 -2.38 -11.01 -21.31
CA SER A 48 -2.99 -11.08 -19.99
C SER A 48 -2.01 -11.50 -18.89
N LEU A 49 -0.87 -12.07 -19.28
CA LEU A 49 0.25 -12.34 -18.38
C LEU A 49 0.94 -11.03 -18.04
N SER A 50 1.01 -10.70 -16.75
CA SER A 50 1.76 -9.57 -16.21
C SER A 50 2.87 -10.07 -15.29
N ILE A 51 4.07 -9.56 -15.50
CA ILE A 51 5.27 -9.87 -14.73
C ILE A 51 5.76 -8.58 -14.07
N ASN A 52 6.03 -8.66 -12.77
CA ASN A 52 6.65 -7.58 -12.00
C ASN A 52 8.08 -8.00 -11.61
N PRO A 53 9.11 -7.54 -12.36
CA PRO A 53 10.50 -7.91 -12.08
C PRO A 53 11.01 -7.44 -10.72
N ASP A 54 10.48 -6.33 -10.21
CA ASP A 54 10.89 -5.78 -8.90
C ASP A 54 10.40 -6.70 -7.77
N LYS A 55 9.18 -7.22 -7.87
CA LYS A 55 8.61 -8.18 -6.90
C LYS A 55 8.98 -9.63 -7.17
N ASN A 56 9.48 -9.94 -8.36
CA ASN A 56 9.73 -11.30 -8.86
C ASN A 56 8.46 -12.19 -8.84
N LEU A 57 7.32 -11.60 -9.22
CA LEU A 57 6.01 -12.25 -9.24
C LEU A 57 5.34 -12.07 -10.60
N TRP A 58 4.46 -13.01 -10.94
CA TRP A 58 3.60 -12.93 -12.12
C TRP A 58 2.13 -13.18 -11.77
N GLN A 59 1.24 -12.66 -12.60
CA GLN A 59 -0.19 -12.91 -12.55
C GLN A 59 -0.76 -12.86 -13.96
N CYS A 60 -1.68 -13.77 -14.27
CA CYS A 60 -2.52 -13.73 -15.45
C CYS A 60 -3.88 -13.13 -15.09
N PHE A 61 -4.25 -12.02 -15.73
CA PHE A 61 -5.55 -11.38 -15.52
C PHE A 61 -6.70 -12.06 -16.29
N GLY A 62 -6.40 -12.98 -17.21
CA GLY A 62 -7.41 -13.77 -17.94
C GLY A 62 -7.88 -15.00 -17.17
N CYS A 63 -6.96 -15.86 -16.74
CA CYS A 63 -7.27 -17.12 -16.05
C CYS A 63 -7.06 -17.09 -14.52
N GLY A 64 -6.55 -15.98 -13.96
CA GLY A 64 -6.32 -15.83 -12.53
C GLY A 64 -5.08 -16.53 -11.96
N ALA A 65 -4.38 -17.34 -12.76
CA ALA A 65 -3.15 -18.01 -12.33
C ALA A 65 -2.08 -16.97 -11.94
N ALA A 66 -1.37 -17.19 -10.83
CA ALA A 66 -0.36 -16.27 -10.32
C ALA A 66 0.69 -17.04 -9.50
N GLY A 67 1.85 -16.41 -9.27
CA GLY A 67 2.84 -16.95 -8.35
C GLY A 67 4.25 -16.38 -8.49
N ASP A 68 5.20 -17.10 -7.90
CA ASP A 68 6.63 -16.84 -8.02
C ASP A 68 7.26 -17.71 -9.12
N VAL A 69 8.60 -17.68 -9.19
CA VAL A 69 9.41 -18.48 -10.14
C VAL A 69 9.16 -19.98 -10.04
N ILE A 70 8.95 -20.51 -8.82
CA ILE A 70 8.71 -21.94 -8.63
C ILE A 70 7.34 -22.28 -9.18
N ARG A 71 6.32 -21.48 -8.81
CA ARG A 71 4.95 -21.71 -9.30
C ARG A 71 4.86 -21.62 -10.82
N PHE A 72 5.63 -20.73 -11.44
CA PHE A 72 5.71 -20.65 -12.89
C PHE A 72 6.21 -21.97 -13.49
N VAL A 73 7.31 -22.52 -12.97
CA VAL A 73 7.88 -23.80 -13.44
C VAL A 73 6.93 -24.98 -13.18
N GLU A 74 6.29 -25.05 -12.01
CA GLU A 74 5.29 -26.10 -11.73
C GLU A 74 4.22 -26.16 -12.82
N LEU A 75 3.67 -25.00 -13.19
CA LEU A 75 2.60 -24.90 -14.17
C LEU A 75 3.10 -25.10 -15.60
N PHE A 76 4.23 -24.50 -15.95
CA PHE A 76 4.76 -24.53 -17.32
C PHE A 76 5.35 -25.89 -17.67
N ASP A 77 6.20 -26.43 -16.78
CA ASP A 77 6.86 -27.71 -16.98
C ASP A 77 5.98 -28.90 -16.55
N ARG A 78 4.83 -28.65 -15.91
CA ARG A 78 3.90 -29.66 -15.37
C ARG A 78 4.57 -30.61 -14.38
N VAL A 79 5.34 -30.04 -13.46
CA VAL A 79 6.07 -30.77 -12.42
C VAL A 79 5.60 -30.37 -11.02
N ASP A 80 5.86 -31.23 -10.05
CA ASP A 80 5.61 -30.89 -8.65
C ASP A 80 6.60 -29.85 -8.11
N PHE A 81 6.30 -29.31 -6.94
CA PHE A 81 7.11 -28.33 -6.24
C PHE A 81 8.57 -28.75 -6.08
N LYS A 82 8.83 -30.02 -5.74
CA LYS A 82 10.19 -30.49 -5.43
C LYS A 82 11.04 -30.54 -6.69
N GLU A 83 10.45 -31.03 -7.76
CA GLU A 83 11.09 -31.07 -9.07
C GLU A 83 11.27 -29.66 -9.65
N ALA A 84 10.31 -28.75 -9.48
CA ALA A 84 10.45 -27.35 -9.86
C ALA A 84 11.63 -26.67 -9.14
N VAL A 85 11.74 -26.84 -7.82
CA VAL A 85 12.87 -26.32 -7.03
C VAL A 85 14.20 -26.92 -7.50
N LYS A 86 14.24 -28.22 -7.79
CA LYS A 86 15.43 -28.91 -8.28
C LYS A 86 15.89 -28.32 -9.62
N ARG A 87 14.99 -28.22 -10.61
CA ARG A 87 15.28 -27.64 -11.93
C ARG A 87 15.79 -26.21 -11.84
N LEU A 88 15.18 -25.40 -10.99
CA LEU A 88 15.60 -24.02 -10.79
C LEU A 88 16.95 -23.90 -10.05
N SER A 89 17.31 -24.90 -9.24
CA SER A 89 18.61 -24.96 -8.58
C SER A 89 19.73 -25.41 -9.55
N ASP A 90 19.42 -26.35 -10.44
CA ASP A 90 20.42 -27.02 -11.28
C ASP A 90 20.72 -26.24 -12.58
N ASN A 91 19.75 -25.49 -13.12
CA ASN A 91 19.87 -24.87 -14.45
C ASN A 91 20.66 -23.55 -14.49
N GLY A 92 21.24 -23.09 -13.37
CA GLY A 92 22.12 -21.92 -13.35
C GLY A 92 21.53 -20.64 -13.96
N LEU A 93 20.19 -20.53 -14.00
CA LEU A 93 19.50 -19.38 -14.60
C LEU A 93 19.95 -18.11 -13.89
N GLN A 94 20.30 -17.11 -14.70
CA GLN A 94 21.08 -15.93 -14.31
C GLN A 94 20.69 -15.41 -12.93
N ALA A 95 21.69 -15.36 -12.04
CA ALA A 95 21.54 -14.71 -10.75
C ALA A 95 21.02 -13.30 -11.00
N ARG A 96 19.87 -12.94 -10.42
CA ARG A 96 19.43 -11.55 -10.34
C ARG A 96 20.63 -10.77 -9.81
N THR A 97 21.13 -9.82 -10.58
CA THR A 97 21.88 -8.73 -9.98
C THR A 97 20.89 -8.12 -9.00
N PRO A 98 21.13 -8.21 -7.68
CA PRO A 98 20.22 -7.61 -6.74
C PRO A 98 20.26 -6.12 -7.09
N LYS A 99 19.18 -5.59 -7.67
CA LYS A 99 18.95 -4.16 -7.56
C LYS A 99 19.09 -3.89 -6.06
N PRO A 100 19.96 -2.96 -5.63
CA PRO A 100 20.05 -2.62 -4.23
C PRO A 100 18.61 -2.43 -3.76
N LYS A 101 18.23 -3.11 -2.67
CA LYS A 101 16.93 -2.84 -2.04
C LYS A 101 16.79 -1.33 -2.05
N PRO A 102 15.70 -0.75 -2.60
CA PRO A 102 15.49 0.68 -2.48
C PRO A 102 15.76 1.00 -1.02
N THR A 103 16.81 1.76 -0.76
CA THR A 103 17.09 2.21 0.61
C THR A 103 15.80 2.85 1.07
N PRO A 104 15.26 2.46 2.25
CA PRO A 104 14.07 3.12 2.76
C PRO A 104 14.28 4.62 2.63
N ASP A 105 13.30 5.32 2.05
CA ASP A 105 13.39 6.76 1.92
C ASP A 105 13.73 7.33 3.31
N PRO A 106 14.71 8.24 3.42
CA PRO A 106 15.05 8.80 4.71
C PRO A 106 13.79 9.41 5.34
N PRO A 107 13.63 9.32 6.68
CA PRO A 107 12.52 9.96 7.36
C PRO A 107 12.40 11.43 6.97
N LEU A 108 11.17 11.94 6.88
CA LEU A 108 10.95 13.34 6.57
C LEU A 108 11.77 14.25 7.52
N SER A 109 12.49 15.21 6.94
CA SER A 109 13.19 16.25 7.70
C SER A 109 12.20 17.11 8.50
N ALA A 110 12.69 17.84 9.51
CA ALA A 110 11.85 18.76 10.27
C ALA A 110 11.17 19.83 9.39
N LYS A 111 11.86 20.33 8.35
CA LYS A 111 11.29 21.28 7.37
C LYS A 111 10.14 20.63 6.59
N GLN A 112 10.32 19.40 6.12
CA GLN A 112 9.30 18.62 5.42
C GLN A 112 8.07 18.33 6.30
N LYS A 113 8.27 17.93 7.55
CA LYS A 113 7.17 17.69 8.51
C LYS A 113 6.35 18.96 8.76
N LYS A 114 7.01 20.12 8.93
CA LYS A 114 6.34 21.42 9.07
C LYS A 114 5.54 21.78 7.81
N LEU A 115 6.11 21.56 6.63
CA LEU A 115 5.41 21.81 5.36
C LEU A 115 4.18 20.89 5.21
N LEU A 116 4.34 19.59 5.51
CA LEU A 116 3.23 18.64 5.48
C LEU A 116 2.12 19.02 6.47
N ALA A 117 2.47 19.47 7.67
CA ALA A 117 1.50 19.97 8.65
C ALA A 117 0.71 21.18 8.14
N ARG A 118 1.35 22.10 7.41
CA ARG A 118 0.65 23.23 6.77
C ARG A 118 -0.33 22.76 5.70
N VAL A 119 0.04 21.76 4.89
CA VAL A 119 -0.87 21.17 3.89
C VAL A 119 -2.05 20.48 4.55
N VAL A 120 -1.81 19.72 5.63
CA VAL A 120 -2.89 19.07 6.41
C VAL A 120 -3.86 20.10 6.97
N ALA A 121 -3.35 21.18 7.55
CA ALA A 121 -4.18 22.28 8.05
C ALA A 121 -4.99 22.95 6.92
N PHE A 122 -4.37 23.18 5.76
CA PHE A 122 -5.05 23.72 4.59
C PHE A 122 -6.20 22.82 4.11
N TYR A 123 -5.96 21.51 3.97
CA TYR A 123 -7.00 20.56 3.59
C TYR A 123 -8.11 20.46 4.64
N HIS A 124 -7.79 20.60 5.93
CA HIS A 124 -8.78 20.65 7.00
C HIS A 124 -9.72 21.86 6.88
N THR A 125 -9.16 23.05 6.58
CA THR A 125 -9.98 24.24 6.30
C THR A 125 -10.89 24.01 5.08
N ALA A 126 -10.33 23.50 3.98
CA ALA A 126 -11.09 23.21 2.76
C ALA A 126 -12.25 22.21 2.99
N PHE A 127 -12.09 21.26 3.91
CA PHE A 127 -13.17 20.34 4.32
C PHE A 127 -14.34 21.04 5.02
N GLY A 128 -14.07 22.11 5.77
CA GLY A 128 -15.10 22.93 6.40
C GLY A 128 -15.91 23.74 5.39
N GLU A 129 -15.24 24.24 4.36
CA GLU A 129 -15.76 25.15 3.34
C GLU A 129 -16.51 24.42 2.20
N ASP A 130 -16.09 23.19 1.87
CA ASP A 130 -16.64 22.43 0.75
C ASP A 130 -17.47 21.22 1.25
N PRO A 131 -18.79 21.18 1.00
CA PRO A 131 -19.65 20.14 1.57
C PRO A 131 -19.46 18.76 0.92
N ARG A 132 -18.82 18.64 -0.25
CA ARG A 132 -18.78 17.39 -1.02
C ARG A 132 -18.17 16.22 -0.23
N ALA A 133 -17.07 16.47 0.47
CA ALA A 133 -16.41 15.44 1.28
C ALA A 133 -17.26 15.03 2.49
N ARG A 134 -17.94 15.98 3.14
CA ARG A 134 -18.85 15.69 4.27
C ARG A 134 -20.05 14.87 3.81
N GLN A 135 -20.70 15.29 2.72
CA GLN A 135 -21.83 14.58 2.14
C GLN A 135 -21.46 13.15 1.76
N TYR A 136 -20.29 12.95 1.12
CA TYR A 136 -19.78 11.60 0.84
C TYR A 136 -19.61 10.77 2.11
N LEU A 137 -18.97 11.31 3.16
CA LEU A 137 -18.78 10.59 4.42
C LEU A 137 -20.12 10.27 5.12
N GLU A 138 -21.10 11.16 5.05
CA GLU A 138 -22.46 10.92 5.56
C GLU A 138 -23.13 9.74 4.85
N THR A 139 -23.00 9.61 3.53
CA THR A 139 -23.51 8.42 2.80
C THR A 139 -22.84 7.11 3.23
N ARG A 140 -21.67 7.19 3.84
CA ARG A 140 -20.91 6.06 4.39
C ARG A 140 -21.17 5.83 5.88
N GLY A 141 -22.09 6.57 6.50
CA GLY A 141 -22.37 6.49 7.94
C GLY A 141 -21.32 7.15 8.83
N ILE A 142 -20.41 7.96 8.27
CA ILE A 142 -19.32 8.65 8.98
C ILE A 142 -19.70 10.13 9.12
N ALA A 143 -20.61 10.43 10.05
CA ALA A 143 -21.16 11.78 10.22
C ALA A 143 -20.79 12.45 11.55
N ASP A 144 -20.10 11.75 12.46
CA ASP A 144 -19.75 12.32 13.77
C ASP A 144 -18.72 13.44 13.63
N LYS A 145 -19.18 14.69 13.86
CA LYS A 145 -18.35 15.88 13.76
C LYS A 145 -17.17 15.88 14.74
N SER A 146 -17.35 15.31 15.93
CA SER A 146 -16.29 15.23 16.94
C SER A 146 -15.18 14.26 16.49
N VAL A 147 -15.56 13.11 15.91
CA VAL A 147 -14.61 12.13 15.34
C VAL A 147 -13.85 12.76 14.17
N LEU A 148 -14.56 13.40 13.24
CA LEU A 148 -13.95 14.04 12.06
C LEU A 148 -13.01 15.18 12.45
N SER A 149 -13.39 16.00 13.42
CA SER A 149 -12.53 17.07 13.94
C SER A 149 -11.31 16.52 14.68
N ALA A 150 -11.49 15.54 15.57
CA ALA A 150 -10.40 14.94 16.34
C ALA A 150 -9.34 14.26 15.48
N HIS A 151 -9.73 13.80 14.28
CA HIS A 151 -8.86 13.14 13.32
C HIS A 151 -8.44 14.03 12.14
N THR A 152 -8.69 15.35 12.24
CA THR A 152 -8.29 16.34 11.22
C THR A 152 -8.73 15.94 9.81
N ALA A 153 -10.03 15.62 9.65
CA ALA A 153 -10.60 15.33 8.34
C ALA A 153 -10.37 16.51 7.38
N GLY A 154 -9.80 16.24 6.21
CA GLY A 154 -9.47 17.24 5.20
C GLY A 154 -10.10 16.93 3.84
N PHE A 155 -10.03 17.89 2.92
CA PHE A 155 -10.47 17.70 1.54
C PHE A 155 -9.51 18.37 0.56
N ALA A 156 -9.00 17.57 -0.37
CA ALA A 156 -8.13 18.06 -1.45
C ALA A 156 -9.00 18.41 -2.67
N ASN A 157 -9.53 19.63 -2.68
CA ASN A 157 -10.48 20.11 -3.69
C ASN A 157 -9.84 20.92 -4.84
N GLY A 158 -8.51 21.02 -4.88
CA GLY A 158 -7.79 21.76 -5.93
C GLY A 158 -7.39 23.19 -5.54
N THR A 159 -7.91 23.73 -4.44
CA THR A 159 -7.66 25.13 -4.07
C THR A 159 -6.27 25.38 -3.49
N LEU A 160 -5.49 24.33 -3.15
CA LEU A 160 -4.12 24.50 -2.67
C LEU A 160 -3.29 25.24 -3.71
N LEU A 161 -3.46 24.91 -4.99
CA LEU A 161 -2.74 25.54 -6.09
C LEU A 161 -2.99 27.05 -6.21
N ASN A 162 -4.14 27.54 -5.73
CA ASN A 162 -4.50 28.95 -5.80
C ASN A 162 -3.75 29.81 -4.76
N VAL A 163 -3.22 29.17 -3.71
CA VAL A 163 -2.54 29.87 -2.61
C VAL A 163 -1.03 29.63 -2.60
N LEU A 164 -0.51 28.81 -3.51
CA LEU A 164 0.93 28.58 -3.62
C LEU A 164 1.58 29.83 -4.24
N PRO A 165 2.67 30.35 -3.63
CA PRO A 165 3.48 31.37 -4.28
C PRO A 165 4.16 30.80 -5.53
N ASP A 166 4.57 31.70 -6.43
CA ASP A 166 5.44 31.35 -7.57
C ASP A 166 6.88 31.12 -7.07
N ASP A 167 7.07 29.99 -6.38
CA ASP A 167 8.31 29.56 -5.75
C ASP A 167 8.64 28.13 -6.19
N GLY A 168 9.59 28.00 -7.12
CA GLY A 168 10.03 26.71 -7.65
C GLY A 168 10.62 25.77 -6.59
N GLU A 169 11.23 26.29 -5.52
CA GLU A 169 11.75 25.48 -4.42
C GLU A 169 10.60 24.82 -3.64
N LEU A 170 9.58 25.61 -3.29
CA LEU A 170 8.39 25.11 -2.60
C LEU A 170 7.63 24.08 -3.44
N ILE A 171 7.42 24.36 -4.74
CA ILE A 171 6.81 23.40 -5.66
C ILE A 171 7.63 22.11 -5.73
N GLY A 172 8.95 22.21 -5.79
CA GLY A 172 9.86 21.07 -5.74
C GLY A 172 9.70 20.24 -4.46
N GLN A 173 9.59 20.91 -3.30
CA GLN A 173 9.36 20.24 -2.02
C GLN A 173 7.99 19.54 -1.96
N LEU A 174 6.93 20.17 -2.45
CA LEU A 174 5.60 19.58 -2.48
C LEU A 174 5.51 18.38 -3.45
N LYS A 175 6.26 18.41 -4.56
CA LYS A 175 6.44 17.25 -5.44
C LYS A 175 7.22 16.14 -4.77
N GLY A 176 8.33 16.47 -4.10
CA GLY A 176 9.14 15.50 -3.35
C GLY A 176 8.39 14.84 -2.20
N LEU A 177 7.48 15.58 -1.57
CA LEU A 177 6.55 15.06 -0.56
C LEU A 177 5.42 14.21 -1.16
N GLY A 178 5.13 14.28 -2.45
CA GLY A 178 3.99 13.59 -3.03
C GLY A 178 2.64 14.26 -2.82
N ILE A 179 2.62 15.54 -2.41
CA ILE A 179 1.41 16.36 -2.39
C ILE A 179 1.03 16.77 -3.81
N LEU A 180 2.04 17.14 -4.61
CA LEU A 180 1.89 17.39 -6.03
C LEU A 180 2.50 16.24 -6.84
N ASN A 181 1.89 15.91 -7.96
CA ASN A 181 2.50 15.01 -8.94
C ASN A 181 3.54 15.75 -9.80
N GLN A 182 4.23 15.02 -10.67
CA GLN A 182 5.27 15.59 -11.52
C GLN A 182 4.78 16.71 -12.46
N ARG A 183 3.48 16.68 -12.83
CA ARG A 183 2.81 17.72 -13.62
C ARG A 183 2.34 18.92 -12.79
N GLY A 184 2.64 18.96 -11.49
CA GLY A 184 2.26 20.05 -10.59
C GLY A 184 0.79 20.03 -10.15
N LYS A 185 0.04 18.95 -10.40
CA LYS A 185 -1.34 18.80 -9.93
C LYS A 185 -1.39 18.10 -8.58
N GLU A 186 -2.38 18.41 -7.77
CA GLU A 186 -2.60 17.73 -6.49
C GLU A 186 -2.79 16.21 -6.68
N HIS A 187 -1.97 15.43 -5.98
CA HIS A 187 -2.04 13.96 -5.97
C HIS A 187 -3.37 13.46 -5.39
N PHE A 188 -3.84 14.14 -4.35
CA PHE A 188 -5.08 13.80 -3.63
C PHE A 188 -6.32 14.47 -4.20
N TYR A 189 -6.26 15.13 -5.36
CA TYR A 189 -7.43 15.82 -5.92
C TYR A 189 -8.68 14.94 -5.94
N GLY A 190 -9.77 15.45 -5.36
CA GLY A 190 -11.05 14.75 -5.20
C GLY A 190 -11.07 13.73 -4.07
N CYS A 191 -10.15 13.80 -3.10
CA CYS A 191 -10.12 12.89 -1.94
C CYS A 191 -10.48 13.61 -0.65
N VAL A 192 -11.30 12.96 0.18
CA VAL A 192 -11.29 13.22 1.62
C VAL A 192 -10.00 12.66 2.21
N THR A 193 -9.31 13.44 3.03
CA THR A 193 -7.96 13.14 3.51
C THR A 193 -7.88 13.03 5.03
N PHE A 194 -6.99 12.18 5.52
CA PHE A 194 -6.70 12.03 6.94
C PHE A 194 -5.19 11.94 7.15
N PRO A 195 -4.60 12.74 8.05
CA PRO A 195 -3.17 12.66 8.36
C PRO A 195 -2.81 11.38 9.10
N LEU A 196 -1.59 10.90 8.84
CA LEU A 196 -0.94 9.79 9.54
C LEU A 196 0.24 10.34 10.32
N TYR A 197 0.37 9.95 11.59
CA TYR A 197 1.31 10.59 12.51
C TYR A 197 2.44 9.65 12.92
N ASP A 198 3.65 10.21 13.05
CA ASP A 198 4.79 9.51 13.65
C ASP A 198 4.63 9.37 15.18
N ALA A 199 5.59 8.67 15.80
CA ALA A 199 5.63 8.48 17.26
C ALA A 199 5.62 9.79 18.06
N ASN A 200 6.17 10.87 17.48
CA ASN A 200 6.26 12.19 18.09
C ASN A 200 5.01 13.04 17.82
N GLY A 201 4.04 12.54 17.05
CA GLY A 201 2.82 13.26 16.71
C GLY A 201 2.95 14.24 15.56
N ASN A 202 4.03 14.18 14.78
CA ASN A 202 4.14 14.97 13.56
C ASN A 202 3.49 14.22 12.39
N PRO A 203 2.84 14.91 11.44
CA PRO A 203 2.42 14.30 10.20
C PRO A 203 3.61 13.65 9.48
N ALA A 204 3.46 12.37 9.16
CA ALA A 204 4.43 11.57 8.40
C ALA A 204 3.83 11.06 7.08
N GLY A 205 2.51 11.07 6.95
CA GLY A 205 1.80 10.72 5.74
C GLY A 205 0.40 11.31 5.70
N ILE A 206 -0.27 11.12 4.56
CA ILE A 206 -1.68 11.43 4.36
C ILE A 206 -2.31 10.21 3.70
N TYR A 207 -3.43 9.76 4.23
CA TYR A 207 -4.37 8.88 3.55
C TYR A 207 -5.42 9.74 2.82
N GLY A 208 -5.81 9.32 1.61
CA GLY A 208 -6.89 9.94 0.85
C GLY A 208 -7.87 8.91 0.31
N ARG A 209 -9.17 9.12 0.53
CA ARG A 209 -10.25 8.35 -0.10
C ARG A 209 -10.92 9.19 -1.17
N ARG A 210 -10.90 8.75 -2.42
CA ARG A 210 -11.65 9.41 -3.50
C ARG A 210 -13.14 9.40 -3.17
N ILE A 211 -13.79 10.54 -3.34
CA ILE A 211 -15.23 10.71 -3.06
C ILE A 211 -16.10 10.45 -4.29
N ASP A 212 -15.53 10.57 -5.49
CA ASP A 212 -16.22 10.29 -6.74
C ASP A 212 -16.11 8.79 -7.03
N ASP A 213 -17.16 8.02 -6.71
CA ASP A 213 -17.24 6.57 -6.94
C ASP A 213 -17.17 6.18 -8.43
N ALA A 214 -17.30 7.15 -9.34
CA ALA A 214 -17.09 7.01 -10.80
C ALA A 214 -15.60 6.90 -11.19
N ALA A 215 -14.75 6.39 -10.29
CA ALA A 215 -13.38 6.03 -10.63
C ALA A 215 -13.42 5.01 -11.77
N LYS A 216 -12.98 5.44 -12.97
CA LYS A 216 -12.83 4.57 -14.15
C LYS A 216 -12.16 3.25 -13.73
N PRO A 217 -12.54 2.09 -14.31
CA PRO A 217 -11.89 0.82 -14.03
C PRO A 217 -10.36 0.98 -14.01
N GLY A 218 -9.72 0.61 -12.89
CA GLY A 218 -8.27 0.76 -12.69
C GLY A 218 -7.80 2.00 -11.91
N CYS A 219 -8.68 2.92 -11.52
CA CYS A 219 -8.31 4.03 -10.64
C CYS A 219 -8.33 3.61 -9.15
N ALA A 220 -7.23 3.88 -8.43
CA ALA A 220 -7.13 3.58 -7.00
C ALA A 220 -8.10 4.46 -6.18
N ARG A 221 -8.98 3.82 -5.40
CA ARG A 221 -9.91 4.49 -4.46
C ARG A 221 -9.20 5.03 -3.22
N HIS A 222 -8.19 4.30 -2.76
CA HIS A 222 -7.36 4.65 -1.61
C HIS A 222 -6.00 5.14 -2.10
N LEU A 223 -5.68 6.38 -1.75
CA LEU A 223 -4.39 6.98 -2.00
C LEU A 223 -3.66 7.15 -0.67
N TYR A 224 -2.33 7.12 -0.74
CA TYR A 224 -1.54 7.70 0.32
C TYR A 224 -0.37 8.45 -0.29
N LEU A 225 0.32 9.21 0.55
CA LEU A 225 1.50 9.97 0.20
C LEU A 225 2.49 9.09 -0.58
N THR A 226 3.04 9.61 -1.67
CA THR A 226 3.98 8.84 -2.50
C THR A 226 5.27 8.56 -1.73
N GLY A 227 5.86 7.39 -1.96
CA GLY A 227 7.06 6.94 -1.22
C GLY A 227 6.71 5.94 -0.13
N GLN A 228 7.56 5.85 0.89
CA GLN A 228 7.36 4.94 2.01
C GLN A 228 6.09 5.27 2.79
N ARG A 229 5.33 4.23 3.16
CA ARG A 229 4.16 4.32 4.03
C ARG A 229 4.62 4.50 5.48
N LEU A 230 4.44 5.70 6.03
CA LEU A 230 4.91 6.11 7.34
C LEU A 230 3.77 6.68 8.20
N GLY A 231 3.88 6.46 9.50
CA GLY A 231 2.93 6.95 10.51
C GLY A 231 1.68 6.09 10.66
N LEU A 232 0.88 6.42 11.66
CA LEU A 232 -0.35 5.71 12.02
C LEU A 232 -1.53 6.68 12.15
N PHE A 233 -2.71 6.21 11.77
CA PHE A 233 -3.98 6.82 12.11
C PHE A 233 -4.45 6.35 13.49
N ASN A 234 -5.16 7.19 14.25
CA ASN A 234 -5.67 6.90 15.60
C ASN A 234 -4.61 6.27 16.54
N ARG A 235 -3.35 6.70 16.44
CA ARG A 235 -2.23 6.14 17.23
C ARG A 235 -2.44 6.19 18.75
N GLN A 236 -3.28 7.12 19.20
CA GLN A 236 -3.66 7.29 20.60
C GLN A 236 -4.41 6.07 21.16
N ALA A 237 -5.11 5.31 20.31
CA ALA A 237 -5.77 4.07 20.73
C ALA A 237 -4.80 3.07 21.36
N ALA A 238 -3.59 2.93 20.80
CA ALA A 238 -2.56 2.03 21.34
C ALA A 238 -2.05 2.46 22.72
N ARG A 239 -2.13 3.75 23.06
CA ARG A 239 -1.77 4.25 24.39
C ARG A 239 -2.89 4.03 25.41
N ALA A 240 -4.14 4.15 24.96
CA ALA A 240 -5.31 4.05 25.82
C ALA A 240 -5.78 2.60 26.05
N HIS A 241 -5.45 1.68 25.14
CA HIS A 241 -5.96 0.31 25.15
C HIS A 241 -4.85 -0.72 24.97
N LYS A 242 -4.99 -1.85 25.66
CA LYS A 242 -4.11 -3.03 25.51
C LYS A 242 -4.54 -3.96 24.38
N GLN A 243 -5.77 -3.81 23.90
CA GLN A 243 -6.33 -4.56 22.78
C GLN A 243 -6.68 -3.61 21.66
N ILE A 244 -6.20 -3.89 20.45
CA ILE A 244 -6.42 -3.07 19.26
C ILE A 244 -7.17 -3.84 18.18
N ILE A 245 -8.12 -3.19 17.53
CA ILE A 245 -8.80 -3.69 16.34
C ILE A 245 -8.13 -3.12 15.09
N LEU A 246 -7.47 -3.99 14.34
CA LEU A 246 -6.84 -3.66 13.07
C LEU A 246 -7.86 -3.75 11.93
N THR A 247 -8.14 -2.63 11.27
CA THR A 247 -9.03 -2.58 10.09
C THR A 247 -8.23 -2.44 8.79
N GLU A 248 -8.87 -2.63 7.63
CA GLU A 248 -8.16 -2.53 6.34
C GLU A 248 -7.76 -1.11 5.97
N SER A 249 -8.65 -0.15 6.25
CA SER A 249 -8.48 1.23 5.85
C SER A 249 -8.95 2.22 6.90
N VAL A 250 -8.50 3.47 6.74
CA VAL A 250 -8.90 4.59 7.61
C VAL A 250 -10.42 4.79 7.62
N ILE A 251 -11.11 4.54 6.51
CA ILE A 251 -12.58 4.67 6.42
C ILE A 251 -13.28 3.62 7.30
N ASP A 252 -12.73 2.41 7.38
CA ASP A 252 -13.29 1.35 8.20
C ASP A 252 -13.04 1.65 9.68
N SER A 253 -11.85 2.13 10.04
CA SER A 253 -11.59 2.66 11.39
C SER A 253 -12.54 3.81 11.74
N LEU A 254 -12.76 4.76 10.84
CA LEU A 254 -13.68 5.88 11.08
C LEU A 254 -15.12 5.42 11.29
N THR A 255 -15.55 4.38 10.59
CA THR A 255 -16.87 3.76 10.77
C THR A 255 -16.99 3.19 12.19
N LEU A 256 -15.99 2.43 12.66
CA LEU A 256 -15.96 1.91 14.02
C LEU A 256 -15.89 3.03 15.07
N LEU A 257 -15.12 4.08 14.81
CA LEU A 257 -15.04 5.25 15.69
C LEU A 257 -16.41 5.93 15.86
N CYS A 258 -17.15 6.13 14.76
CA CYS A 258 -18.50 6.68 14.81
C CYS A 258 -19.50 5.75 15.50
N ALA A 259 -19.22 4.44 15.55
CA ALA A 259 -20.00 3.45 16.29
C ALA A 259 -19.58 3.34 17.78
N GLY A 260 -18.68 4.19 18.27
CA GLY A 260 -18.22 4.18 19.67
C GLY A 260 -17.09 3.17 19.97
N ILE A 261 -16.51 2.57 18.94
CA ILE A 261 -15.40 1.62 19.07
C ILE A 261 -14.07 2.37 18.85
N HIS A 262 -13.43 2.76 19.95
CA HIS A 262 -12.30 3.70 19.92
C HIS A 262 -10.92 3.06 19.79
N ASN A 263 -10.80 1.76 20.02
CA ASN A 263 -9.54 1.02 20.01
C ASN A 263 -9.14 0.50 18.61
N THR A 264 -9.45 1.24 17.55
CA THR A 264 -9.18 0.84 16.16
C THR A 264 -7.97 1.55 15.56
N ILE A 265 -7.13 0.83 14.81
CA ILE A 265 -6.02 1.38 14.02
C ILE A 265 -6.05 0.70 12.65
N PRO A 266 -6.00 1.42 11.52
CA PRO A 266 -6.06 0.81 10.20
C PRO A 266 -4.69 0.36 9.73
N ALA A 267 -4.66 -0.75 8.98
CA ALA A 267 -3.52 -1.15 8.18
C ALA A 267 -3.41 -0.31 6.89
N TYR A 268 -2.38 -0.57 6.08
CA TYR A 268 -2.19 0.08 4.78
C TYR A 268 -2.85 -0.70 3.62
N GLY A 269 -4.08 -1.20 3.82
CA GLY A 269 -4.77 -2.09 2.88
C GLY A 269 -3.90 -3.30 2.51
N THR A 270 -3.69 -3.55 1.21
CA THR A 270 -2.86 -4.66 0.70
C THR A 270 -1.40 -4.62 1.14
N ASN A 271 -0.89 -3.49 1.63
CA ASN A 271 0.48 -3.40 2.19
C ASN A 271 0.55 -3.91 3.64
N GLY A 272 -0.60 -4.10 4.29
CA GLY A 272 -0.73 -4.67 5.63
C GLY A 272 -0.12 -3.81 6.74
N VAL A 273 0.32 -4.50 7.78
CA VAL A 273 0.96 -3.94 8.98
C VAL A 273 2.42 -3.61 8.69
N THR A 274 2.83 -2.35 8.92
CA THR A 274 4.21 -1.90 8.70
C THR A 274 5.08 -2.02 9.96
N GLY A 275 6.39 -1.80 9.82
CA GLY A 275 7.31 -1.70 10.95
C GLY A 275 6.90 -0.64 11.98
N ASP A 276 6.35 0.49 11.52
CA ASP A 276 5.84 1.56 12.39
C ASP A 276 4.71 1.06 13.31
N HIS A 277 3.81 0.20 12.79
CA HIS A 277 2.75 -0.38 13.60
C HIS A 277 3.32 -1.26 14.72
N LEU A 278 4.20 -2.19 14.36
CA LEU A 278 4.79 -3.13 15.33
C LEU A 278 5.62 -2.39 16.38
N ALA A 279 6.42 -1.41 15.96
CA ALA A 279 7.21 -0.58 16.86
C ALA A 279 6.32 0.21 17.82
N TRP A 280 5.26 0.84 17.32
CA TRP A 280 4.35 1.62 18.14
C TRP A 280 3.54 0.75 19.11
N PHE A 281 3.03 -0.39 18.67
CA PHE A 281 2.29 -1.33 19.50
C PHE A 281 3.18 -1.87 20.62
N LYS A 282 4.41 -2.25 20.30
CA LYS A 282 5.40 -2.67 21.31
C LYS A 282 5.69 -1.55 22.30
N GLN A 283 5.92 -0.33 21.82
CA GLN A 283 6.21 0.83 22.67
C GLN A 283 5.05 1.16 23.63
N CYS A 284 3.80 1.02 23.18
CA CYS A 284 2.63 1.29 24.02
C CYS A 284 2.21 0.08 24.87
N GLY A 285 2.86 -1.07 24.69
CA GLY A 285 2.55 -2.32 25.37
C GLY A 285 1.16 -2.84 25.01
N VAL A 286 0.81 -2.86 23.72
CA VAL A 286 -0.37 -3.55 23.20
C VAL A 286 -0.14 -5.05 23.31
N GLU A 287 -1.10 -5.77 23.87
CA GLU A 287 -1.02 -7.20 24.18
C GLU A 287 -1.72 -8.04 23.12
N THR A 288 -2.83 -7.54 22.57
CA THR A 288 -3.65 -8.27 21.59
C THR A 288 -4.05 -7.38 20.43
N VAL A 289 -3.99 -7.92 19.22
CA VAL A 289 -4.48 -7.27 18.00
C VAL A 289 -5.52 -8.19 17.36
N HIS A 290 -6.77 -7.72 17.28
CA HIS A 290 -7.85 -8.37 16.54
C HIS A 290 -7.87 -7.85 15.11
N VAL A 291 -7.99 -8.72 14.11
CA VAL A 291 -8.06 -8.32 12.71
C VAL A 291 -9.52 -8.30 12.28
N CYS A 292 -9.99 -7.16 11.76
CA CYS A 292 -11.34 -6.94 11.27
C CYS A 292 -11.25 -6.44 9.82
N PHE A 293 -11.05 -7.39 8.91
CA PHE A 293 -10.89 -7.16 7.47
C PHE A 293 -12.13 -7.69 6.74
N ASP A 294 -12.42 -7.12 5.56
CA ASP A 294 -13.55 -7.55 4.73
C ASP A 294 -13.32 -9.00 4.28
N ALA A 295 -14.42 -9.75 4.23
CA ALA A 295 -14.44 -11.16 3.86
C ALA A 295 -14.35 -11.32 2.33
N ASP A 296 -13.20 -10.96 1.77
CA ASP A 296 -12.84 -11.27 0.39
C ASP A 296 -11.85 -12.45 0.39
N ASP A 297 -12.02 -13.41 -0.52
CA ASP A 297 -11.23 -14.67 -0.62
C ASP A 297 -9.69 -14.48 -0.64
N SER A 298 -9.21 -13.25 -0.84
CA SER A 298 -7.79 -12.86 -0.84
C SER A 298 -7.17 -12.56 0.53
N ASN A 299 -7.96 -12.42 1.61
CA ASN A 299 -7.48 -11.90 2.91
C ASN A 299 -7.20 -12.96 3.98
N ILE A 300 -7.46 -14.24 3.73
CA ILE A 300 -7.43 -15.30 4.75
C ILE A 300 -6.03 -15.62 5.30
N ASP A 301 -4.94 -15.20 4.63
CA ASP A 301 -3.63 -15.82 4.88
C ASP A 301 -2.59 -15.01 5.70
N ARG A 302 -2.88 -13.81 6.20
CA ARG A 302 -1.82 -13.01 6.85
C ARG A 302 -2.30 -12.18 8.03
N VAL A 303 -2.12 -12.70 9.25
CA VAL A 303 -1.28 -12.14 10.33
C VAL A 303 -1.27 -13.16 11.48
N LYS A 304 -0.13 -13.82 11.73
CA LYS A 304 0.13 -14.49 13.02
C LYS A 304 1.03 -13.57 13.84
N VAL A 305 0.45 -12.86 14.81
CA VAL A 305 1.24 -12.33 15.93
C VAL A 305 1.48 -13.50 16.88
N ARG A 306 2.64 -14.15 16.77
CA ARG A 306 3.09 -15.10 17.78
C ARG A 306 3.69 -14.30 18.94
N ASN A 307 2.99 -14.29 20.06
CA ASN A 307 3.60 -14.00 21.34
C ASN A 307 4.63 -15.10 21.62
N GLN A 308 5.91 -14.76 21.57
CA GLN A 308 6.94 -15.56 22.25
C GLN A 308 7.04 -14.99 23.66
N HIS A 309 6.60 -15.78 24.63
CA HIS A 309 6.95 -15.60 26.04
C HIS A 309 8.45 -15.76 26.22
#